data_AF-A0A1Y2I8B1-F1
#
_entry.id   AF-A0A1Y2I8B1-F1
#
_cell.length_a   1.000
_cell.length_b   1.000
_cell.length_c   1.000
_cell.angle_alpha   90.00
_cell.angle_beta   90.00
_cell.angle_gamma   90.00
#
_symmetry.space_group_name_H-M   'P 1'
#
loop_
_entity.id
_entity.type
_entity.pdbx_description
1 polymer ?
#
loop_
_entity_poly.entity_id
_entity_poly.type
_entity_poly.pdbx_seq_one_letter_code
_entity_poly.pdbx_strand_id
1 'polypeptide(L)'
;MQPRGSASHSRCASHRSCSHGAVAAVKSWNHDYAGSAAQELRKKILRRMTLQRNPYAHLAEFTQSSGTGKSRAVYELAKEVFCIPVTIGPLPYGGFSPVGLPAYLWLLEYRSQDEFVKVIQAFLHAVFTEAREVVVDRVLPQVKPDDPDRVKHIIRLFREEMSSGMTFGEHGHFRQRF
;
A
#
# COMPACT_ATOMS: atom_id res chain seq x y z
N MET A 1 -32.88 -45.25 -29.16
CA MET A 1 -31.94 -46.26 -28.61
C MET A 1 -30.59 -46.03 -29.28
N GLN A 2 -29.49 -46.12 -28.51
CA GLN A 2 -28.10 -45.63 -28.74
C GLN A 2 -27.80 -44.21 -28.21
N PRO A 3 -27.03 -44.08 -27.10
CA PRO A 3 -26.55 -42.81 -26.55
C PRO A 3 -25.16 -42.47 -27.10
N ARG A 4 -24.93 -41.22 -27.49
CA ARG A 4 -23.60 -40.71 -27.86
C ARG A 4 -22.87 -40.18 -26.62
N GLY A 5 -21.84 -40.93 -26.24
CA GLY A 5 -20.52 -40.48 -25.78
C GLY A 5 -20.42 -39.26 -24.87
N SER A 6 -20.23 -39.53 -23.58
CA SER A 6 -19.56 -38.65 -22.62
C SER A 6 -18.15 -38.28 -23.09
N ALA A 7 -17.91 -37.00 -23.39
CA ALA A 7 -16.57 -36.46 -23.48
C ALA A 7 -16.31 -35.56 -22.26
N SER A 8 -15.78 -36.18 -21.21
CA SER A 8 -15.05 -35.49 -20.16
C SER A 8 -13.83 -34.80 -20.78
N HIS A 9 -13.86 -33.48 -20.94
CA HIS A 9 -12.64 -32.71 -21.18
C HIS A 9 -12.21 -32.05 -19.87
N SER A 10 -11.17 -32.70 -19.35
CA SER A 10 -10.20 -32.30 -18.35
C SER A 10 -10.03 -30.79 -18.16
N ARG A 11 -10.09 -30.43 -16.87
CA ARG A 11 -9.48 -29.25 -16.26
C ARG A 11 -8.08 -29.00 -16.86
N CYS A 12 -7.89 -27.86 -17.51
CA CYS A 12 -6.57 -27.27 -17.67
C CYS A 12 -6.36 -26.27 -16.54
N ALA A 13 -5.78 -26.77 -15.44
CA ALA A 13 -5.36 -25.97 -14.30
C ALA A 13 -4.28 -24.96 -14.74
N SER A 14 -4.63 -23.68 -14.78
CA SER A 14 -3.74 -22.55 -15.05
C SER A 14 -2.84 -22.22 -13.84
N HIS A 15 -2.12 -23.22 -13.32
CA HIS A 15 -1.25 -23.05 -12.15
C HIS A 15 0.15 -22.51 -12.46
N ARG A 16 0.51 -22.24 -13.73
CA ARG A 16 1.90 -21.90 -14.12
C ARG A 16 2.21 -20.41 -14.33
N SER A 17 1.23 -19.50 -14.39
CA SER A 17 1.52 -18.06 -14.57
C SER A 17 1.76 -17.30 -13.25
N CYS A 18 1.36 -17.86 -12.10
CA CYS A 18 1.48 -17.22 -10.79
C CYS A 18 2.93 -17.07 -10.27
N SER A 19 3.87 -17.95 -10.67
CA SER A 19 5.23 -17.93 -10.12
C SER A 19 6.12 -16.84 -10.74
N HIS A 20 6.01 -16.60 -12.04
CA HIS A 20 6.87 -15.64 -12.74
C HIS A 20 6.57 -14.20 -12.31
N GLY A 21 5.30 -13.84 -12.13
CA GLY A 21 4.89 -12.51 -11.67
C GLY A 21 5.35 -12.23 -10.23
N ALA A 22 5.20 -13.20 -9.32
CA ALA A 22 5.67 -13.09 -7.95
C ALA A 22 7.21 -12.96 -7.87
N VAL A 23 7.95 -13.79 -8.62
CA VAL A 23 9.41 -13.72 -8.68
C VAL A 23 9.89 -12.38 -9.26
N ALA A 24 9.27 -11.90 -10.33
CA ALA A 24 9.60 -10.60 -10.90
C ALA A 24 9.31 -9.45 -9.93
N ALA A 25 8.19 -9.51 -9.21
CA ALA A 25 7.84 -8.52 -8.18
C ALA A 25 8.83 -8.51 -7.02
N VAL A 26 9.22 -9.68 -6.49
CA VAL A 26 10.23 -9.81 -5.43
C VAL A 26 11.59 -9.29 -5.91
N LYS A 27 12.03 -9.69 -7.11
CA LYS A 27 13.29 -9.19 -7.68
C LYS A 27 13.27 -7.68 -7.85
N SER A 28 12.20 -7.13 -8.41
CA SER A 28 12.04 -5.68 -8.58
C SER A 28 11.97 -4.94 -7.25
N TRP A 29 11.44 -5.57 -6.20
CA TRP A 29 11.37 -4.96 -4.87
C TRP A 29 12.74 -4.88 -4.19
N ASN A 30 13.60 -5.86 -4.44
CA ASN A 30 14.94 -5.95 -3.85
C ASN A 30 16.02 -5.24 -4.68
N HIS A 31 15.69 -4.75 -5.87
CA HIS A 31 16.61 -4.00 -6.72
C HIS A 31 16.42 -2.49 -6.55
N ASP A 32 17.48 -1.72 -6.75
CA ASP A 32 17.40 -0.26 -6.81
C ASP A 32 16.35 0.20 -7.81
N TYR A 33 15.60 1.22 -7.42
CA TYR A 33 14.55 1.79 -8.25
C TYR A 33 15.14 2.54 -9.43
N ALA A 34 14.71 2.16 -10.64
CA ALA A 34 15.09 2.84 -11.87
C ALA A 34 13.95 3.73 -12.37
N GLY A 35 14.29 4.97 -12.72
CA GLY A 35 13.38 5.93 -13.34
C GLY A 35 13.02 7.13 -12.45
N SER A 36 12.21 8.04 -12.99
CA SER A 36 11.85 9.32 -12.37
C SER A 36 10.40 9.41 -11.88
N ALA A 37 9.63 8.31 -11.94
CA ALA A 37 8.19 8.36 -11.71
C ALA A 37 7.82 8.77 -10.27
N ALA A 38 8.60 8.38 -9.26
CA ALA A 38 8.40 8.84 -7.88
C ALA A 38 8.63 10.36 -7.73
N GLN A 39 9.68 10.90 -8.36
CA GLN A 39 10.00 12.32 -8.35
C GLN A 39 8.92 13.14 -9.07
N GLU A 40 8.47 12.68 -10.24
CA GLU A 40 7.39 13.33 -10.99
C GLU A 40 6.05 13.26 -10.25
N LEU A 41 5.75 12.14 -9.58
CA LEU A 41 4.58 12.02 -8.73
C LEU A 41 4.63 13.03 -7.57
N ARG A 42 5.76 13.14 -6.87
CA ARG A 42 5.98 14.14 -5.81
C ARG A 42 5.74 15.55 -6.32
N LYS A 43 6.38 15.91 -7.43
CA LYS A 43 6.25 17.24 -8.06
C LYS A 43 4.79 17.55 -8.42
N LYS A 44 4.06 16.56 -8.95
CA LYS A 44 2.63 16.70 -9.30
C LYS A 44 1.76 16.89 -8.06
N ILE A 45 1.98 16.13 -6.99
CA ILE A 45 1.27 16.27 -5.72
C ILE A 45 1.51 17.67 -5.13
N LEU A 46 2.77 18.08 -4.99
CA LEU A 46 3.13 19.39 -4.45
C LEU A 46 2.52 20.52 -5.27
N ARG A 47 2.59 20.44 -6.61
CA ARG A 47 1.98 21.44 -7.49
C ARG A 47 0.46 21.52 -7.31
N ARG A 48 -0.24 20.39 -7.12
CA ARG A 48 -1.68 20.40 -6.86
C ARG A 48 -2.01 21.02 -5.50
N MET A 49 -1.23 20.68 -4.47
CA MET A 49 -1.41 21.23 -3.12
C MET A 49 -1.15 22.73 -3.05
N THR A 50 -0.23 23.28 -3.86
CA THR A 50 0.09 24.72 -3.84
C THR A 50 -0.85 25.56 -4.71
N LEU A 51 -1.31 25.04 -5.85
CA LEU A 51 -2.16 25.79 -6.77
C LEU A 51 -3.63 25.82 -6.34
N GLN A 52 -4.11 24.80 -5.65
CA GLN A 52 -5.46 24.75 -5.12
C GLN A 52 -5.43 25.23 -3.66
N ARG A 53 -5.74 26.50 -3.42
CA ARG A 53 -5.73 27.09 -2.06
C ARG A 53 -6.71 26.42 -1.09
N ASN A 54 -7.77 25.80 -1.60
CA ASN A 54 -8.76 25.10 -0.80
C ASN A 54 -9.46 24.01 -1.63
N PRO A 55 -8.79 22.89 -1.95
CA PRO A 55 -9.42 21.83 -2.73
C PRO A 55 -10.50 21.15 -1.90
N TYR A 56 -11.57 20.68 -2.56
CA TYR A 56 -12.60 19.86 -1.91
C TYR A 56 -12.01 18.64 -1.19
N ALA A 57 -10.97 18.03 -1.78
CA ALA A 57 -10.17 16.98 -1.16
C ALA A 57 -8.73 17.00 -1.69
N HIS A 58 -7.75 16.69 -0.83
CA HIS A 58 -6.35 16.48 -1.22
C HIS A 58 -6.16 15.07 -1.82
N LEU A 59 -6.73 14.85 -3.01
CA LEU A 59 -6.70 13.57 -3.72
C LEU A 59 -5.84 13.66 -5.00
N ALA A 60 -4.97 12.67 -5.19
CA ALA A 60 -4.23 12.48 -6.42
C ALA A 60 -4.39 11.03 -6.90
N GLU A 61 -5.08 10.85 -8.02
CA GLU A 61 -5.24 9.53 -8.64
C GLU A 61 -4.00 9.15 -9.45
N PHE A 62 -3.59 7.89 -9.30
CA PHE A 62 -2.45 7.32 -10.03
C PHE A 62 -2.87 6.00 -10.73
N THR A 63 -3.49 6.15 -11.90
CA THR A 63 -3.99 5.05 -12.71
C THR A 63 -2.95 4.57 -13.74
N GLN A 64 -2.55 3.31 -13.68
CA GLN A 64 -1.73 2.63 -14.72
C GLN A 64 -2.13 1.15 -14.80
N SER A 65 -1.74 0.45 -15.87
CA SER A 65 -1.95 -1.00 -16.01
C SER A 65 -1.22 -1.82 -14.93
N SER A 66 -1.69 -3.04 -14.65
CA SER A 66 -1.04 -3.93 -13.68
C SER A 66 0.43 -4.20 -14.09
N GLY A 67 1.33 -4.34 -13.11
CA GLY A 67 2.73 -4.67 -13.37
C GLY A 67 3.65 -3.52 -13.79
N THR A 68 3.16 -2.28 -13.93
CA THR A 68 3.99 -1.12 -14.36
C THR A 68 4.84 -0.48 -13.25
N GLY A 69 4.96 -1.13 -12.09
CA GLY A 69 5.74 -0.60 -10.97
C GLY A 69 5.07 0.51 -10.17
N LYS A 70 3.73 0.66 -10.24
CA LYS A 70 2.98 1.67 -9.46
C LYS A 70 3.29 1.62 -7.96
N SER A 71 3.13 0.45 -7.36
CA SER A 71 3.36 0.29 -5.93
C SER A 71 4.81 0.56 -5.55
N ARG A 72 5.76 0.27 -6.47
CA ARG A 72 7.16 0.62 -6.30
C ARG A 72 7.36 2.14 -6.36
N ALA A 73 6.76 2.84 -7.32
CA ALA A 73 6.83 4.30 -7.39
C ALA A 73 6.26 4.98 -6.13
N VAL A 74 5.17 4.46 -5.57
CA VAL A 74 4.59 4.96 -4.30
C VAL A 74 5.52 4.65 -3.12
N TYR A 75 6.12 3.46 -3.07
CA TYR A 75 7.10 3.11 -2.04
C TYR A 75 8.34 4.02 -2.08
N GLU A 76 8.78 4.39 -3.27
CA GLU A 76 9.89 5.33 -3.46
C GLU A 76 9.50 6.76 -3.08
N LEU A 77 8.27 7.20 -3.40
CA LEU A 77 7.72 8.45 -2.90
C LEU A 77 7.70 8.49 -1.37
N ALA A 78 7.35 7.38 -0.71
CA ALA A 78 7.35 7.25 0.76
C ALA A 78 8.74 7.38 1.40
N LYS A 79 9.83 7.49 0.61
CA LYS A 79 11.15 7.87 1.12
C LYS A 79 11.26 9.38 1.38
N GLU A 80 10.44 10.18 0.71
CA GLU A 80 10.50 11.65 0.72
C GLU A 80 9.36 12.29 1.52
N VAL A 81 8.28 11.54 1.77
CA VAL A 81 7.08 12.02 2.48
C VAL A 81 6.64 11.01 3.53
N PHE A 82 6.03 11.51 4.60
CA PHE A 82 5.37 10.64 5.57
C PHE A 82 4.21 9.91 4.90
N CYS A 83 4.25 8.58 4.91
CA CYS A 83 3.31 7.75 4.18
C CYS A 83 2.87 6.56 5.03
N ILE A 84 1.55 6.37 5.14
CA ILE A 84 0.94 5.18 5.72
C ILE A 84 0.43 4.33 4.55
N PRO A 85 1.12 3.24 4.17
CA PRO A 85 0.68 2.42 3.06
C PRO A 85 -0.56 1.60 3.47
N VAL A 86 -1.67 1.83 2.76
CA VAL A 86 -2.91 1.05 2.91
C VAL A 86 -3.27 0.50 1.54
N THR A 87 -3.21 -0.82 1.40
CA THR A 87 -3.71 -1.53 0.22
C THR A 87 -5.09 -2.09 0.53
N ILE A 88 -6.11 -1.54 -0.12
CA ILE A 88 -7.52 -1.96 0.04
C ILE A 88 -7.96 -2.66 -1.24
N GLY A 89 -8.60 -3.82 -1.12
CA GLY A 89 -9.18 -4.55 -2.24
C GLY A 89 -8.51 -5.91 -2.51
N PRO A 90 -9.14 -6.74 -3.35
CA PRO A 90 -8.64 -8.07 -3.64
C PRO A 90 -7.36 -7.98 -4.48
N LEU A 91 -6.26 -8.54 -3.95
CA LEU A 91 -5.09 -8.91 -4.75
C LEU A 91 -5.08 -10.43 -4.91
N PRO A 92 -5.66 -10.98 -6.00
CA PRO A 92 -5.81 -12.42 -6.18
C PRO A 92 -4.48 -13.20 -6.19
N TYR A 93 -3.36 -12.49 -6.35
CA TYR A 93 -2.02 -13.07 -6.44
C TYR A 93 -1.02 -12.47 -5.42
N GLY A 94 -1.51 -11.77 -4.39
CA GLY A 94 -0.66 -11.01 -3.47
C GLY A 94 0.03 -9.82 -4.15
N GLY A 95 0.94 -9.17 -3.42
CA GLY A 95 1.68 -8.02 -3.95
C GLY A 95 2.45 -7.26 -2.88
N PHE A 96 3.13 -6.21 -3.33
CA PHE A 96 3.72 -5.19 -2.46
C PHE A 96 3.02 -3.86 -2.69
N SER A 97 2.59 -3.11 -1.65
CA SER A 97 2.44 -3.60 -0.27
C SER A 97 1.34 -4.67 -0.20
N PRO A 98 1.43 -5.67 0.70
CA PRO A 98 0.38 -6.66 0.94
C PRO A 98 -0.99 -6.03 1.24
N VAL A 99 -2.06 -6.81 1.09
CA VAL A 99 -3.43 -6.36 1.39
C VAL A 99 -3.64 -6.28 2.89
N GLY A 100 -4.18 -5.16 3.36
CA GLY A 100 -4.71 -5.06 4.73
C GLY A 100 -6.07 -5.74 4.81
N LEU A 101 -6.11 -7.08 4.76
CA LEU A 101 -7.36 -7.84 4.66
C LEU A 101 -8.36 -7.51 5.80
N PRO A 102 -7.95 -7.41 7.07
CA PRO A 102 -8.87 -7.01 8.15
C PRO A 102 -9.48 -5.62 7.91
N ALA A 103 -8.66 -4.64 7.52
CA ALA A 103 -9.12 -3.30 7.19
C ALA A 103 -10.06 -3.29 5.98
N TYR A 104 -9.75 -4.07 4.94
CA TYR A 104 -10.61 -4.19 3.77
C TYR A 104 -11.98 -4.79 4.11
N LEU A 105 -12.02 -5.89 4.87
CA LEU A 105 -13.27 -6.52 5.29
C LEU A 105 -14.10 -5.56 6.15
N TRP A 106 -13.48 -4.92 7.14
CA TRP A 106 -14.16 -3.97 8.02
C TRP A 106 -14.72 -2.76 7.25
N LEU A 107 -13.98 -2.23 6.27
CA LEU A 107 -14.46 -1.14 5.40
C LEU A 107 -15.64 -1.52 4.51
N LEU A 108 -15.89 -2.82 4.30
CA LEU A 108 -17.04 -3.34 3.55
C LEU A 108 -18.24 -3.68 4.44
N GLU A 109 -18.08 -3.67 5.77
CA GLU A 109 -19.14 -3.95 6.74
C GLU A 109 -20.03 -2.72 6.99
N TYR A 110 -20.62 -2.17 5.93
CA TYR A 110 -21.60 -1.07 6.03
C TYR A 110 -22.91 -1.44 5.32
N ARG A 111 -24.02 -0.87 5.78
CA ARG A 111 -25.38 -1.14 5.27
C ARG A 111 -26.02 0.08 4.61
N SER A 112 -25.40 1.25 4.71
CA SER A 112 -25.88 2.51 4.14
C SER A 112 -24.73 3.47 3.83
N GLN A 113 -25.01 4.49 3.01
CA GLN A 113 -24.04 5.54 2.69
C GLN A 113 -23.62 6.36 3.93
N ASP A 114 -24.57 6.69 4.81
CA ASP A 114 -24.28 7.43 6.04
C ASP A 114 -23.40 6.62 7.00
N GLU A 115 -23.63 5.32 7.08
CA GLU A 115 -22.77 4.40 7.84
C GLU A 115 -21.38 4.30 7.22
N PHE A 116 -21.29 4.22 5.89
CA PHE A 116 -19.99 4.20 5.20
C PHE A 116 -19.13 5.43 5.52
N VAL A 117 -19.73 6.63 5.56
CA VAL A 117 -19.02 7.86 5.94
C VAL A 117 -18.47 7.75 7.37
N LYS A 118 -19.27 7.25 8.32
CA LYS A 118 -18.84 7.05 9.72
C LYS A 118 -17.74 6.00 9.83
N VAL A 119 -17.85 4.90 9.10
CA VAL A 119 -16.84 3.83 9.02
C VAL A 119 -15.52 4.37 8.49
N ILE A 120 -15.53 5.13 7.39
CA ILE A 120 -14.31 5.75 6.84
C ILE A 120 -13.71 6.77 7.81
N GLN A 121 -14.51 7.59 8.47
CA GLN A 121 -14.02 8.54 9.48
C GLN A 121 -13.37 7.82 10.66
N ALA A 122 -14.01 6.77 11.18
CA ALA A 122 -13.47 5.96 12.26
C ALA A 122 -12.18 5.24 11.82
N PHE A 123 -12.12 4.72 10.59
CA PHE A 123 -10.89 4.14 10.02
C PHE A 123 -9.74 5.14 10.01
N LEU A 124 -9.96 6.32 9.42
CA LEU A 124 -8.92 7.34 9.29
C LEU A 124 -8.47 7.84 10.67
N HIS A 125 -9.41 8.03 11.59
CA HIS A 125 -9.10 8.39 12.97
C HIS A 125 -8.23 7.33 13.65
N ALA A 126 -8.62 6.05 13.57
CA ALA A 126 -7.84 4.95 14.15
C ALA A 126 -6.44 4.88 13.55
N VAL A 127 -6.33 4.91 12.22
CA VAL A 127 -5.05 4.87 11.50
C VAL A 127 -4.13 6.03 11.88
N PHE A 128 -4.66 7.24 12.02
CA PHE A 128 -3.85 8.40 12.40
C PHE A 128 -3.48 8.41 13.87
N THR A 129 -4.37 7.95 14.75
CA THR A 129 -4.06 7.78 16.18
C THR A 129 -2.94 6.76 16.37
N GLU A 130 -3.07 5.58 15.77
CA GLU A 130 -2.05 4.54 15.85
C GLU A 130 -0.73 5.00 15.23
N ALA A 131 -0.77 5.66 14.05
CA ALA A 131 0.44 6.24 13.45
C ALA A 131 1.13 7.25 14.37
N ARG A 132 0.35 8.09 15.07
CA ARG A 132 0.89 9.05 16.03
C ARG A 132 1.54 8.33 17.20
N GLU A 133 0.91 7.31 17.78
CA GLU A 133 1.46 6.53 18.89
C GLU A 133 2.77 5.85 18.48
N VAL A 134 2.82 5.22 17.30
CA VAL A 134 4.05 4.65 16.75
C VAL A 134 5.14 5.70 16.58
N VAL A 135 4.80 6.88 16.05
CA VAL A 135 5.78 7.97 15.91
C VAL A 135 6.30 8.42 17.27
N VAL A 136 5.42 8.58 18.27
CA VAL A 136 5.79 9.07 19.60
C VAL A 136 6.60 8.05 20.39
N ASP A 137 6.16 6.80 20.42
CA ASP A 137 6.68 5.79 21.33
C ASP A 137 7.86 5.01 20.73
N ARG A 138 7.91 4.87 19.40
CA ARG A 138 8.93 4.05 18.72
C ARG A 138 9.91 4.88 17.91
N VAL A 139 9.43 5.90 17.19
CA VAL A 139 10.28 6.64 16.23
C VAL A 139 11.01 7.80 16.89
N LEU A 140 10.31 8.69 17.57
CA LEU A 140 10.90 9.89 18.17
C LEU A 140 12.02 9.62 19.17
N PRO A 141 12.00 8.57 20.00
CA PRO A 141 13.11 8.25 20.91
C PRO A 141 14.42 7.94 20.19
N GLN A 142 14.37 7.57 18.91
CA GLN A 142 15.54 7.24 18.08
C GLN A 142 16.08 8.46 17.32
N VAL A 143 15.41 9.61 17.36
CA VAL A 143 15.78 10.81 16.59
C VAL A 143 16.15 11.94 17.54
N LYS A 144 17.33 12.53 17.33
CA LYS A 144 17.77 13.65 18.16
C LYS A 144 16.91 14.89 17.90
N PRO A 145 16.50 15.66 18.94
CA PRO A 145 15.67 16.85 18.76
C PRO A 145 16.31 17.94 17.88
N ASP A 146 17.63 18.05 17.89
CA ASP A 146 18.47 19.04 17.20
C ASP A 146 18.98 18.59 15.82
N ASP A 147 18.50 17.44 15.34
CA ASP A 147 18.91 16.88 14.06
C ASP A 147 18.45 17.76 12.87
N PRO A 148 19.35 18.25 12.00
CA PRO A 148 18.99 19.08 10.85
C PRO A 148 18.12 18.33 9.83
N ASP A 149 18.18 17.00 9.79
CA ASP A 149 17.38 16.13 8.94
C ASP A 149 16.29 15.36 9.72
N ARG A 150 15.91 15.85 10.91
CA ARG A 150 14.95 15.21 11.83
C ARG A 150 13.71 14.63 11.14
N VAL A 151 13.07 15.41 10.25
CA VAL A 151 11.87 14.98 9.53
C VAL A 151 12.15 13.80 8.61
N LYS A 152 13.27 13.81 7.88
CA LYS A 152 13.66 12.69 7.00
C LYS A 152 13.96 11.44 7.82
N HIS A 153 14.61 11.57 8.98
CA HIS A 153 14.85 10.44 9.86
C HIS A 153 13.56 9.85 10.44
N ILE A 154 12.59 10.68 10.83
CA ILE A 154 11.27 10.22 11.26
C ILE A 154 10.57 9.45 10.13
N ILE A 155 10.54 10.00 8.91
CA ILE A 155 9.94 9.34 7.74
C ILE A 155 10.60 7.99 7.46
N ARG A 156 11.94 7.96 7.46
CA ARG A 156 12.73 6.75 7.24
C ARG A 156 12.41 5.67 8.27
N LEU A 157 12.50 6.00 9.56
CA LEU A 157 12.29 5.06 10.66
C LEU A 157 10.84 4.55 10.71
N PHE A 158 9.85 5.43 10.53
CA PHE A 158 8.45 5.02 10.45
C PHE A 158 8.22 4.03 9.29
N ARG A 159 8.77 4.34 8.11
CA ARG A 159 8.69 3.43 6.95
C ARG A 159 9.36 2.10 7.22
N GLU A 160 10.55 2.11 7.83
CA GLU A 160 11.29 0.89 8.19
C GLU A 160 10.48 0.02 9.16
N GLU A 161 9.88 0.60 10.20
CA GLU A 161 9.00 -0.14 11.12
C GLU A 161 7.80 -0.75 10.40
N MET A 162 7.13 0.02 9.54
CA MET A 162 5.94 -0.41 8.76
C MET A 162 6.24 -1.47 7.70
N SER A 163 7.50 -1.60 7.27
CA SER A 163 7.94 -2.56 6.26
C SER A 163 8.80 -3.69 6.82
N SER A 164 9.14 -3.64 8.10
CA SER A 164 9.93 -4.65 8.79
C SER A 164 9.26 -6.02 8.71
N GLY A 165 10.00 -7.03 8.25
CA GLY A 165 9.51 -8.40 8.08
C GLY A 165 8.48 -8.59 6.95
N MET A 166 8.24 -7.58 6.10
CA MET A 166 7.32 -7.70 4.98
C MET A 166 7.86 -8.65 3.90
N THR A 167 7.00 -9.53 3.41
CA THR A 167 7.29 -10.43 2.28
C THR A 167 6.24 -10.26 1.18
N PHE A 168 6.38 -11.00 0.08
CA PHE A 168 5.42 -10.91 -1.03
C PHE A 168 4.05 -11.43 -0.59
N GLY A 169 3.08 -10.52 -0.51
CA GLY A 169 1.71 -10.86 -0.10
C GLY A 169 1.46 -10.94 1.40
N GLU A 170 2.48 -10.69 2.24
CA GLU A 170 2.32 -10.74 3.70
C GLU A 170 3.03 -9.58 4.42
N HIS A 171 2.29 -8.89 5.29
CA HIS A 171 2.86 -7.86 6.16
C HIS A 171 3.70 -8.50 7.26
N GLY A 172 4.76 -7.83 7.71
CA GLY A 172 5.47 -8.28 8.90
C GLY A 172 4.64 -8.09 10.17
N HIS A 173 5.06 -8.75 11.25
CA HIS A 173 4.31 -8.84 12.51
C HIS A 173 3.93 -7.47 13.09
N PHE A 174 4.80 -6.46 12.95
CA PHE A 174 4.47 -5.10 13.40
C PHE A 174 3.25 -4.56 12.66
N ARG A 175 3.30 -4.55 11.32
CA ARG A 175 2.25 -3.99 10.45
C ARG A 175 0.93 -4.76 10.53
N GLN A 176 0.96 -6.04 10.88
CA GLN A 176 -0.27 -6.83 11.11
C GLN A 176 -1.02 -6.38 12.39
N ARG A 177 -0.32 -5.85 13.39
CA ARG A 177 -0.92 -5.34 14.63
C ARG A 177 -1.34 -3.87 14.55
N PHE A 178 -0.64 -3.10 13.72
CA PHE A 178 -0.99 -1.72 13.35
C PHE A 178 -2.30 -1.69 12.56
#